data_AF-A0A962YCB2-F1
#
_entry.id   AF-A0A962YCB2-F1
#
_cell.length_a   1.000
_cell.length_b   1.000
_cell.length_c   1.000
_cell.angle_alpha   90.00
_cell.angle_beta   90.00
_cell.angle_gamma   90.00
#
_symmetry.space_group_name_H-M   'P 1'
#
loop_
_entity.id
_entity.type
_entity.pdbx_description
1 polymer ?
#
loop_
_entity_poly.entity_id
_entity_poly.type
_entity_poly.pdbx_seq_one_letter_code
_entity_poly.pdbx_strand_id
1 'polypeptide(L)'
;VDQDTTARDDLMRYSKSAGIWPPGVPTFVFNDQVYIGFDNAERTGPELAALIERGAMSSGSVETELFGTLSVSRLGLPLFTLALGLLDGFNPCAMWVLLFLLSL
;
A
#
# COMPACT_ATOMS: atom_id res chain seq x y z
N VAL A 1 -3.34 -1.39 27.78
CA VAL A 1 -3.61 -2.84 27.84
C VAL A 1 -4.44 -3.20 29.07
N ASP A 2 -4.10 -2.70 30.25
CA ASP A 2 -4.78 -3.12 31.49
C ASP A 2 -6.15 -2.47 31.70
N GLN A 3 -6.42 -1.34 31.04
CA GLN A 3 -7.70 -0.61 31.13
C GLN A 3 -8.57 -0.73 29.87
N ASP A 4 -7.99 -1.22 28.76
CA ASP A 4 -8.66 -1.36 27.47
C ASP A 4 -8.51 -2.82 27.01
N THR A 5 -9.62 -3.55 27.11
CA THR A 5 -9.69 -4.97 26.76
C THR A 5 -9.45 -5.21 25.27
N THR A 6 -9.86 -4.28 24.40
CA THR A 6 -9.63 -4.38 22.95
C THR A 6 -8.14 -4.28 22.65
N ALA A 7 -7.45 -3.28 23.22
CA ALA A 7 -6.01 -3.13 23.05
C ALA A 7 -5.22 -4.34 23.56
N ARG A 8 -5.71 -4.99 24.63
CA ARG A 8 -5.14 -6.24 25.15
C ARG A 8 -5.34 -7.41 24.21
N ASP A 9 -6.55 -7.60 23.73
CA ASP A 9 -6.86 -8.72 22.84
C ASP A 9 -6.12 -8.57 21.50
N ASP A 10 -5.94 -7.33 21.04
CA ASP A 10 -5.12 -6.99 19.89
C ASP A 10 -3.63 -7.31 20.11
N LEU A 11 -3.06 -6.91 21.26
CA LEU A 11 -1.68 -7.27 21.61
C LEU A 11 -1.49 -8.79 21.65
N MET A 12 -2.42 -9.51 22.26
CA MET A 12 -2.39 -10.97 22.35
C MET A 12 -2.45 -11.63 20.97
N ARG A 13 -3.27 -11.09 20.07
CA ARG A 13 -3.41 -11.55 18.69
C ARG A 13 -2.10 -11.35 17.91
N TYR A 14 -1.51 -10.15 17.95
CA TYR A 14 -0.25 -9.87 17.26
C TYR A 14 0.93 -10.66 17.81
N SER A 15 0.99 -10.84 19.14
CA SER A 15 2.04 -11.64 19.79
C SER A 15 1.97 -13.11 19.35
N LYS A 16 0.76 -13.70 19.32
CA LYS A 16 0.55 -15.08 18.86
C LYS A 16 0.86 -15.25 17.37
N SER A 17 0.43 -14.32 16.51
CA SER A 17 0.72 -14.41 15.07
C SER A 17 2.21 -14.30 14.76
N ALA A 18 2.96 -13.55 15.59
CA ALA A 18 4.41 -13.45 15.49
C ALA A 18 5.17 -14.61 16.18
N GLY A 19 4.47 -15.53 16.85
CA GLY A 19 5.09 -16.62 17.62
C GLY A 19 5.85 -16.15 18.87
N ILE A 20 5.59 -14.93 19.34
CA ILE A 20 6.28 -14.35 20.48
C ILE A 20 5.44 -14.57 21.75
N TRP A 21 6.04 -15.21 22.75
CA TRP A 21 5.44 -15.40 24.07
C TRP A 21 6.52 -15.32 25.16
N PRO A 22 6.31 -14.56 26.25
CA PRO A 22 5.12 -13.77 26.57
C PRO A 22 5.01 -12.46 25.75
N PRO A 23 3.81 -11.87 25.61
CA PRO A 23 3.64 -10.54 25.02
C PRO A 23 4.39 -9.49 25.85
N GLY A 24 5.16 -8.63 25.19
CA GLY A 24 5.94 -7.57 25.83
C GLY A 24 5.50 -6.17 25.38
N VAL A 25 5.56 -5.18 26.27
CA VAL A 25 5.23 -3.77 26.00
C VAL A 25 6.45 -2.86 26.19
N PRO A 26 6.56 -1.73 25.47
CA PRO A 26 5.70 -1.31 24.36
C PRO A 26 5.86 -2.22 23.12
N THR A 27 4.83 -2.31 22.29
CA THR A 27 4.81 -3.10 21.04
C THR A 27 4.46 -2.20 19.87
N PHE A 28 5.19 -2.36 18.77
CA PHE A 28 4.97 -1.63 17.52
C PHE A 28 4.60 -2.64 16.43
N VAL A 29 3.54 -2.36 15.68
CA VAL A 29 3.05 -3.24 14.60
C VAL A 29 2.85 -2.42 13.33
N PHE A 30 3.42 -2.87 12.21
CA PHE A 30 3.25 -2.23 10.91
C PHE A 30 3.39 -3.25 9.78
N ASN A 31 2.42 -3.31 8.86
CA ASN A 31 2.35 -4.29 7.76
C ASN A 31 2.67 -5.73 8.19
N ASP A 32 1.99 -6.19 9.25
CA ASP A 32 2.16 -7.50 9.89
C ASP A 32 3.55 -7.79 10.51
N GLN A 33 4.47 -6.82 10.50
CA GLN A 33 5.73 -6.89 11.24
C GLN A 33 5.51 -6.39 12.67
N VAL A 34 5.99 -7.17 13.64
CA VAL A 34 5.89 -6.87 15.08
C VAL A 34 7.27 -6.61 15.64
N TYR A 35 7.45 -5.47 16.30
CA TYR A 35 8.66 -5.10 17.04
C TYR A 35 8.31 -4.87 18.52
N ILE A 36 9.11 -5.40 19.44
CA ILE A 36 8.81 -5.37 20.89
C ILE A 36 9.94 -4.67 21.64
N GLY A 37 9.55 -3.79 22.55
CA GLY A 37 10.44 -3.05 23.43
C GLY A 37 10.83 -1.69 22.86
N PHE A 38 11.36 -0.85 23.74
CA PHE A 38 11.93 0.44 23.39
C PHE A 38 13.02 0.77 24.40
N ASP A 39 14.25 0.96 23.92
CA ASP A 39 15.40 1.34 24.76
C ASP A 39 15.48 2.88 24.81
N ASN A 40 15.91 3.48 23.71
CA ASN A 40 15.98 4.92 23.54
C ASN A 40 15.81 5.29 22.05
N ALA A 41 15.55 6.57 21.79
CA ALA A 41 15.29 7.07 20.44
C ALA A 41 16.50 6.91 19.49
N GLU A 42 17.71 6.96 20.02
CA GLU A 42 18.95 6.86 19.22
C GLU A 42 19.18 5.42 18.74
N ARG A 43 18.83 4.42 19.55
CA ARG A 43 19.00 3.00 19.24
C ARG A 43 17.79 2.38 18.57
N THR A 44 16.60 2.55 19.13
CA THR A 44 15.37 1.93 18.63
C THR A 44 14.72 2.74 17.51
N GLY A 45 14.92 4.06 17.48
CA GLY A 45 14.32 4.94 16.47
C GLY A 45 14.68 4.54 15.03
N PRO A 46 15.97 4.32 14.68
CA PRO A 46 16.35 3.90 13.33
C PRO A 46 15.74 2.56 12.92
N GLU A 47 15.61 1.60 13.85
CA GLU A 47 15.03 0.29 13.57
C GLU A 47 13.53 0.38 13.27
N LEU A 48 12.80 1.22 14.01
CA LEU A 48 11.39 1.50 13.77
C LEU A 48 11.16 2.29 12.47
N ALA A 49 12.02 3.27 12.17
CA ALA A 49 11.96 4.00 10.91
C ALA A 49 12.16 3.07 9.71
N ALA A 50 13.16 2.17 9.77
CA ALA A 50 13.40 1.18 8.73
C ALA A 50 12.23 0.20 8.57
N LEU A 51 11.53 -0.14 9.66
CA LEU A 51 10.34 -0.99 9.63
C LEU A 51 9.19 -0.32 8.85
N ILE A 52 8.99 0.98 9.04
CA ILE A 52 8.02 1.78 8.30
C ILE A 52 8.40 1.90 6.82
N GLU A 53 9.66 2.19 6.52
CA GLU A 53 10.15 2.33 5.13
C GLU A 53 10.00 1.03 4.32
N ARG A 54 10.35 -0.13 4.91
CA ARG A 54 10.17 -1.44 4.27
C ARG A 54 8.70 -1.70 3.92
N GLY A 55 7.79 -1.36 4.82
CA GLY A 55 6.37 -1.53 4.56
C GLY A 55 5.80 -0.55 3.52
N ALA A 56 6.36 0.66 3.41
CA ALA A 56 6.00 1.59 2.34
C ALA A 56 6.38 1.05 0.95
N MET A 57 7.48 0.29 0.84
CA MET A 57 7.93 -0.32 -0.41
C MET A 57 7.08 -1.55 -0.82
N SER A 58 6.46 -2.27 0.11
CA SER A 58 5.64 -3.46 -0.21
C SER A 58 4.23 -3.13 -0.72
N SER A 59 3.73 -1.92 -0.46
CA SER A 59 2.32 -1.56 -0.70
C SER A 59 2.01 -1.08 -2.13
N GLY A 60 2.85 -1.36 -3.13
CA GLY A 60 2.64 -0.70 -4.41
C GLY A 60 3.31 -1.25 -5.65
N SER A 61 3.77 -2.50 -5.71
CA SER A 61 4.30 -3.11 -6.94
C SER A 61 3.79 -4.52 -7.17
N VAL A 62 3.17 -4.75 -8.32
CA VAL A 62 2.80 -6.09 -8.82
C VAL A 62 3.81 -6.49 -9.87
N GLU A 63 4.51 -7.61 -9.69
CA GLU A 63 5.41 -8.15 -10.71
C GLU A 63 4.61 -8.90 -11.77
N THR A 64 4.83 -8.58 -13.05
CA THR A 64 4.23 -9.29 -14.19
C THR A 64 5.31 -9.68 -15.18
N GLU A 65 5.28 -10.94 -15.65
CA GLU A 65 6.30 -11.52 -16.53
C GLU A 65 6.44 -10.81 -17.89
N LEU A 66 5.42 -10.07 -18.33
CA LEU A 66 5.44 -9.33 -19.61
C LEU A 66 5.81 -7.84 -19.47
N PHE A 67 5.66 -7.24 -18.27
CA PHE A 67 5.76 -5.79 -18.06
C PHE A 67 6.69 -5.37 -16.90
N GLY A 68 7.29 -6.31 -16.17
CA GLY A 68 8.20 -6.05 -15.05
C GLY A 68 7.46 -5.64 -13.76
N THR A 69 8.14 -4.90 -12.88
CA THR A 69 7.57 -4.40 -11.62
C THR A 69 6.59 -3.25 -11.89
N LEU A 70 5.30 -3.54 -11.97
CA LEU A 70 4.25 -2.54 -12.18
C LEU A 70 3.88 -1.88 -10.85
N SER A 71 4.34 -0.65 -10.67
CA SER A 71 3.92 0.15 -9.52
C SER A 71 2.53 0.75 -9.73
N VAL A 72 1.69 0.77 -8.70
CA VAL A 72 0.36 1.43 -8.72
C VAL A 72 0.48 2.90 -9.15
N SER A 73 1.55 3.59 -8.75
CA SER A 73 1.85 4.96 -9.18
C SER A 73 2.14 5.08 -10.68
N ARG A 74 2.70 4.03 -11.30
CA ARG A 74 2.94 3.97 -12.75
C ARG A 74 1.72 3.50 -13.54
N LEU A 75 0.80 2.76 -12.94
CA LEU A 75 -0.47 2.37 -13.56
C LEU A 75 -1.47 3.52 -13.64
N GLY A 76 -1.40 4.48 -12.71
CA GLY A 76 -2.32 5.62 -12.68
C GLY A 76 -2.31 6.43 -13.97
N LEU A 77 -1.14 6.75 -14.52
CA LEU A 77 -0.99 7.54 -15.75
C LEU A 77 -1.59 6.86 -17.01
N PRO A 78 -1.22 5.61 -17.38
CA PRO A 78 -1.78 4.95 -18.55
C PRO A 78 -3.28 4.66 -18.39
N LEU A 79 -3.74 4.28 -17.19
CA LEU A 79 -5.17 4.01 -16.94
C LEU A 79 -6.00 5.30 -17.01
N PHE A 80 -5.46 6.41 -16.51
CA PHE A 80 -6.07 7.74 -16.63
C PHE A 80 -6.14 8.19 -18.08
N THR A 81 -5.05 8.03 -18.85
CA THR A 81 -5.03 8.33 -20.29
C THR A 81 -6.05 7.47 -21.05
N LEU A 82 -6.18 6.18 -20.72
CA LEU A 82 -7.19 5.31 -21.31
C LEU A 82 -8.61 5.78 -20.99
N ALA A 83 -8.87 6.16 -19.73
CA ALA A 83 -10.17 6.67 -19.31
C ALA A 83 -10.54 7.99 -20.02
N LEU A 84 -9.59 8.93 -20.15
CA LEU A 84 -9.81 10.16 -20.90
C LEU A 84 -10.00 9.90 -22.40
N GLY A 85 -9.21 9.00 -22.99
CA GLY A 85 -9.38 8.60 -24.39
C GLY A 85 -10.72 7.92 -24.67
N LEU A 86 -11.24 7.12 -23.73
CA LEU A 86 -12.58 6.55 -23.81
C LEU A 86 -13.67 7.62 -23.67
N LEU A 87 -13.53 8.54 -22.71
CA LEU A 87 -14.47 9.65 -22.53
C LEU A 87 -14.54 10.56 -23.76
N ASP A 88 -13.39 10.86 -24.39
CA ASP A 88 -13.32 11.65 -25.62
C ASP A 88 -13.78 10.85 -26.85
N GLY A 89 -13.53 9.53 -26.89
CA GLY A 89 -14.02 8.64 -27.95
C GLY A 89 -15.54 8.41 -27.91
N PHE A 90 -16.15 8.38 -26.73
CA PHE A 90 -17.61 8.35 -26.55
C PHE A 90 -18.26 9.75 -26.61
N ASN A 91 -17.48 10.81 -26.77
CA ASN A 91 -18.00 12.16 -26.97
C ASN A 91 -18.66 12.23 -28.36
N PRO A 92 -19.99 12.43 -28.45
CA PRO A 92 -20.68 12.45 -29.74
C PRO A 92 -20.10 13.53 -30.67
N CYS A 93 -19.63 14.67 -30.13
CA CYS A 93 -19.01 15.72 -30.94
C CYS A 93 -17.74 15.24 -31.67
N ALA A 94 -16.85 14.50 -31.01
CA ALA A 94 -15.65 13.96 -31.61
C ALA A 94 -15.97 12.83 -32.62
N MET A 95 -16.96 12.00 -32.30
CA MET A 95 -17.43 10.92 -33.18
C MET A 95 -17.99 11.44 -34.52
N TRP A 96 -18.79 12.50 -34.51
CA TRP A 96 -19.34 13.09 -35.74
C TRP A 96 -18.25 13.67 -36.65
N VAL A 97 -17.22 14.31 -36.09
CA VAL A 97 -16.07 14.82 -36.86
C VAL A 97 -15.25 13.67 -37.45
N LEU A 98 -15.01 12.60 -36.68
CA LEU A 98 -14.30 11.42 -37.16
C LEU A 98 -15.02 10.75 -38.35
N LEU A 99 -16.35 10.58 -38.25
CA LEU A 99 -17.16 10.02 -39.34
C LEU A 99 -17.13 10.91 -40.58
N PHE A 100 -17.18 12.24 -40.40
CA PHE A 100 -17.04 13.19 -41.49
C PHE A 100 -15.70 13.04 -42.22
N LEU A 101 -14.57 12.98 -41.48
CA LEU A 101 -13.23 12.81 -42.06
C LEU A 101 -13.03 11.46 -42.75
N LEU A 102 -13.67 10.39 -42.26
CA LEU A 102 -13.63 9.08 -42.91
C LEU A 102 -14.55 8.97 -44.14
N SER A 103 -15.54 9.86 -44.26
CA SER A 103 -16.48 9.89 -45.39
C SER A 103 -16.04 10.77 -46.56
N LEU A 104 -14.91 11.46 -46.42
CA LEU A 104 -14.21 12.21 -47.48
C LEU A 104 -13.36 11.27 -48.33
#